data_AF-A0A2L0F4M4-F1
#
_entry.id   AF-A0A2L0F4M4-F1
#
_cell.length_a   1.000
_cell.length_b   1.000
_cell.length_c   1.000
_cell.angle_alpha   90.00
_cell.angle_beta   90.00
_cell.angle_gamma   90.00
#
_symmetry.space_group_name_H-M   'P 1'
#
loop_
_entity.id
_entity.type
_entity.pdbx_description
1 polymer ?
#
loop_
_entity_poly.entity_id
_entity_poly.type
_entity_poly.pdbx_seq_one_letter_code
_entity_poly.pdbx_strand_id
1 'polypeptide(L)'
;MLAGAIFNRAADIFTKLVEIQELGVAIDADNALMRECGEHLMEALTLGKMVLHRSGEEGLDELWGEPFKAFSYPIEAFYNSRYVKIAQSMRAIDGIRDEMIATFADLPVFSGVDRVVHEFSHAAKVKCETLRTDAEIFDVWTSFVVAAEKLAAFRPLLGAEAPPATREQAAQGVELIVRGKNVISYITRARVPMPKTTAEFIERCARYREMCAVAPASAPARSVA
;
A
#
# COMPACT_ATOMS: atom_id res chain seq x y z
N MET A 1 -6.15 5.08 19.58
CA MET A 1 -7.29 4.66 18.74
C MET A 1 -8.24 3.85 19.61
N LEU A 2 -9.54 4.17 19.63
CA LEU A 2 -10.51 3.55 20.55
C LEU A 2 -10.67 2.04 20.33
N ALA A 3 -10.81 1.59 19.08
CA ALA A 3 -10.94 0.17 18.73
C ALA A 3 -9.84 -0.71 19.34
N GLY A 4 -8.58 -0.26 19.24
CA GLY A 4 -7.44 -0.98 19.82
C GLY A 4 -7.42 -1.00 21.35
N ALA A 5 -7.88 0.07 22.00
CA ALA A 5 -7.98 0.10 23.46
C ALA A 5 -9.03 -0.91 23.96
N ILE A 6 -10.18 -1.00 23.29
CA ILE A 6 -11.25 -1.96 23.63
C ILE A 6 -10.80 -3.39 23.32
N PHE A 7 -10.10 -3.62 22.22
CA PHE A 7 -9.51 -4.94 21.92
C PHE A 7 -8.51 -5.37 22.99
N ASN A 8 -7.59 -4.48 23.40
CA ASN A 8 -6.63 -4.78 24.45
C ASN A 8 -7.34 -5.08 25.78
N ARG A 9 -8.42 -4.36 26.08
CA ARG A 9 -9.25 -4.64 27.26
C ARG A 9 -9.85 -6.05 27.20
N ALA A 10 -10.37 -6.48 26.05
CA ALA A 10 -10.85 -7.84 25.87
C ALA A 10 -9.74 -8.89 26.05
N ALA A 11 -8.56 -8.63 25.47
CA ALA A 11 -7.40 -9.50 25.61
C ALA A 11 -6.93 -9.63 27.08
N ASP A 12 -6.95 -8.54 27.84
CA ASP A 12 -6.65 -8.54 29.27
C ASP A 12 -7.64 -9.43 30.04
N ILE A 13 -8.96 -9.27 29.78
CA ILE A 13 -9.99 -10.10 30.41
C ILE A 13 -9.79 -11.57 30.06
N PHE A 14 -9.58 -11.89 28.78
CA PHE A 14 -9.35 -13.27 28.32
C PHE A 14 -8.13 -13.89 28.98
N THR A 15 -7.02 -13.15 29.07
CA THR A 15 -5.79 -13.61 29.73
C THR A 15 -6.06 -13.96 31.19
N LYS A 16 -6.78 -13.12 31.92
CA LYS A 16 -7.13 -13.40 33.32
C LYS A 16 -8.07 -14.59 33.47
N LEU A 17 -8.97 -14.83 32.53
CA LEU A 17 -9.81 -16.02 32.55
C LEU A 17 -9.01 -17.30 32.36
N VAL A 18 -8.02 -17.30 31.45
CA VAL A 18 -7.11 -18.43 31.28
C VAL A 18 -6.27 -18.66 32.54
N GLU A 19 -5.68 -17.62 33.13
CA GLU A 19 -4.91 -17.73 34.38
C GLU A 19 -5.77 -18.33 35.52
N ILE A 20 -7.06 -17.93 35.62
CA ILE A 20 -7.99 -18.47 36.62
C ILE A 20 -8.30 -19.96 36.37
N GLN A 21 -8.46 -20.36 35.10
CA GLN A 21 -8.62 -21.78 34.74
C GLN A 21 -7.38 -22.61 35.06
N GLU A 22 -6.18 -22.08 34.85
CA GLU A 22 -4.91 -22.74 35.20
C GLU A 22 -4.78 -22.96 36.71
N LEU A 23 -5.40 -22.11 37.52
CA LEU A 23 -5.52 -22.30 38.98
C LEU A 23 -6.58 -23.34 39.38
N GLY A 24 -7.22 -24.00 38.42
CA GLY A 24 -8.20 -25.07 38.62
C GLY A 24 -9.64 -24.60 38.82
N VAL A 25 -9.93 -23.31 38.60
CA VAL A 25 -11.29 -22.78 38.71
C VAL A 25 -12.05 -23.03 37.40
N ALA A 26 -13.16 -23.77 37.49
CA ALA A 26 -14.04 -23.97 36.34
C ALA A 26 -14.74 -22.65 35.96
N ILE A 27 -14.64 -22.27 34.69
CA ILE A 27 -15.31 -21.09 34.13
C ILE A 27 -16.44 -21.57 33.23
N ASP A 28 -17.67 -21.19 33.58
CA ASP A 28 -18.87 -21.48 32.79
C ASP A 28 -18.93 -20.59 31.53
N ALA A 29 -19.64 -21.04 30.50
CA ALA A 29 -19.92 -20.26 29.30
C ALA A 29 -20.74 -18.98 29.60
N ASP A 30 -21.57 -18.96 30.65
CA ASP A 30 -22.31 -17.76 31.11
C ASP A 30 -21.52 -16.92 32.13
N ASN A 31 -20.21 -17.12 32.25
CA ASN A 31 -19.38 -16.29 33.10
C ASN A 31 -19.45 -14.80 32.67
N ALA A 32 -19.67 -13.90 33.64
CA ALA A 32 -19.85 -12.48 33.36
C ALA A 32 -18.64 -11.84 32.65
N LEU A 33 -17.42 -12.26 32.99
CA LEU A 33 -16.20 -11.78 32.33
C LEU A 33 -16.05 -12.35 30.92
N MET A 34 -16.51 -13.58 30.66
CA MET A 34 -16.57 -14.12 29.29
C MET A 34 -17.54 -13.30 28.42
N ARG A 35 -18.70 -12.90 28.97
CA ARG A 35 -19.65 -12.02 28.28
C ARG A 35 -19.07 -10.63 28.00
N GLU A 36 -18.49 -9.98 29.01
CA GLU A 36 -17.84 -8.67 28.87
C GLU A 36 -16.68 -8.70 27.85
N CYS A 37 -15.88 -9.77 27.85
CA CYS A 37 -14.85 -10.00 26.85
C CYS A 37 -15.45 -10.07 25.43
N GLY A 38 -16.51 -10.87 25.24
CA GLY A 38 -17.20 -10.98 23.96
C GLY A 38 -17.79 -9.65 23.47
N GLU A 39 -18.42 -8.88 24.35
CA GLU A 39 -18.96 -7.54 24.04
C GLU A 39 -17.86 -6.59 23.56
N HIS A 40 -16.72 -6.55 24.26
CA HIS A 40 -15.57 -5.74 23.84
C HIS A 40 -14.98 -6.20 22.50
N LEU A 41 -14.87 -7.50 22.23
CA LEU A 41 -14.39 -7.99 20.92
C LEU A 41 -15.35 -7.56 19.79
N MET A 42 -16.66 -7.63 20.01
CA MET A 42 -17.67 -7.23 19.03
C MET A 42 -17.68 -5.72 18.78
N GLU A 43 -17.53 -4.92 19.84
CA GLU A 43 -17.41 -3.47 19.73
C GLU A 43 -16.11 -3.08 19.00
N ALA A 44 -14.98 -3.68 19.40
CA ALA A 44 -13.70 -3.45 18.73
C ALA A 44 -13.75 -3.82 17.24
N LEU A 45 -14.41 -4.93 16.89
CA LEU A 45 -14.60 -5.34 15.49
C LEU A 45 -15.46 -4.32 14.72
N THR A 46 -16.52 -3.81 15.35
CA THR A 46 -17.41 -2.81 14.75
C THR A 46 -16.67 -1.49 14.50
N LEU A 47 -15.92 -1.01 15.49
CA LEU A 47 -15.10 0.19 15.37
C LEU A 47 -13.93 0.00 14.39
N GLY A 48 -13.36 -1.21 14.34
CA GLY A 48 -12.26 -1.57 13.44
C GLY A 48 -12.58 -1.38 11.96
N LYS A 49 -13.85 -1.54 11.56
CA LYS A 49 -14.32 -1.29 10.19
C LYS A 49 -14.13 0.17 9.73
N MET A 50 -14.02 1.11 10.67
CA MET A 50 -13.80 2.53 10.38
C MET A 50 -12.31 2.88 10.30
N VAL A 51 -11.41 1.93 10.56
CA VAL A 51 -9.98 2.22 10.58
C VAL A 51 -9.42 2.18 9.18
N LEU A 52 -8.80 3.31 8.83
CA LEU A 52 -8.09 3.47 7.58
C LEU A 52 -6.64 3.01 7.74
N HIS A 53 -6.06 2.56 6.63
CA HIS A 53 -4.61 2.47 6.50
C HIS A 53 -3.98 3.82 6.85
N ARG A 54 -2.72 3.81 7.32
CA ARG A 54 -2.01 5.04 7.74
C ARG A 54 -1.91 6.13 6.66
N SER A 55 -2.16 5.80 5.40
CA SER A 55 -2.27 6.78 4.31
C SER A 55 -3.58 7.58 4.35
N GLY A 56 -4.62 7.10 5.02
CA GLY A 56 -5.97 7.66 5.01
C GLY A 56 -6.80 7.31 3.78
N GLU A 57 -6.24 6.58 2.80
CA GLU A 57 -6.86 6.39 1.48
C GLU A 57 -7.92 5.25 1.47
N GLU A 58 -7.68 4.17 2.23
CA GLU A 58 -8.50 2.96 2.17
C GLU A 58 -8.49 2.22 3.51
N GLY A 59 -9.65 1.69 3.91
CA GLY A 59 -9.77 0.76 5.03
C GLY A 59 -9.35 -0.63 4.60
N LEU A 60 -8.60 -1.33 5.46
CA LEU A 60 -8.12 -2.68 5.17
C LEU A 60 -8.61 -3.64 6.26
N ASP A 61 -9.21 -4.76 5.84
CA ASP A 61 -9.65 -5.82 6.76
C ASP A 61 -8.46 -6.37 7.57
N GLU A 62 -7.26 -6.29 7.00
CA GLU A 62 -6.03 -6.82 7.57
C GLU A 62 -5.49 -5.99 8.73
N LEU A 63 -6.01 -4.78 8.92
CA LEU A 63 -5.70 -3.98 10.09
C LEU A 63 -6.53 -4.38 11.30
N TRP A 64 -7.74 -4.95 11.10
CA TRP A 64 -8.68 -5.21 12.20
C TRP A 64 -9.41 -6.54 12.16
N GLY A 65 -9.95 -7.00 11.03
CA GLY A 65 -10.69 -8.26 10.94
C GLY A 65 -9.79 -9.50 10.77
N GLU A 66 -8.76 -9.46 9.92
CA GLU A 66 -7.87 -10.62 9.70
C GLU A 66 -7.10 -11.07 10.95
N PRO A 67 -6.64 -10.18 11.85
CA PRO A 67 -6.05 -10.61 13.13
C PRO A 67 -6.97 -11.54 13.95
N PHE A 68 -8.29 -11.37 13.91
CA PHE A 68 -9.22 -12.30 14.58
C PHE A 68 -9.21 -13.69 13.95
N LYS A 69 -9.01 -13.79 12.63
CA LYS A 69 -9.00 -15.07 11.92
C LYS A 69 -7.87 -15.98 12.42
N ALA A 70 -6.77 -15.43 12.92
CA ALA A 70 -5.68 -16.21 13.51
C ALA A 70 -6.12 -17.05 14.71
N PHE A 71 -7.17 -16.61 15.44
CA PHE A 71 -7.70 -17.30 16.61
C PHE A 71 -8.90 -18.21 16.28
N SER A 72 -9.51 -18.06 15.10
CA SER A 72 -10.76 -18.75 14.75
C SER A 72 -10.62 -19.74 13.59
N TYR A 73 -9.52 -19.67 12.82
CA TYR A 73 -9.31 -20.50 11.63
C TYR A 73 -8.23 -21.55 11.92
N PRO A 74 -8.33 -22.74 11.29
CA PRO A 74 -7.19 -23.66 11.24
C PRO A 74 -5.95 -22.96 10.68
N ILE A 75 -4.79 -23.27 11.26
CA ILE A 75 -3.52 -22.60 10.92
C ILE A 75 -3.20 -22.69 9.41
N GLU A 76 -3.52 -23.82 8.78
CA GLU A 76 -3.34 -24.03 7.34
C GLU A 76 -4.18 -23.05 6.50
N ALA A 77 -5.46 -22.91 6.84
CA ALA A 77 -6.37 -22.00 6.14
C ALA A 77 -5.92 -20.54 6.29
N PHE A 78 -5.43 -20.18 7.48
CA PHE A 78 -4.86 -18.85 7.74
C PHE A 78 -3.61 -18.57 6.89
N TYR A 79 -2.67 -19.52 6.80
CA TYR A 79 -1.48 -19.33 5.96
C TYR A 79 -1.84 -19.29 4.47
N ASN A 80 -2.76 -20.13 4.00
CA ASN A 80 -3.23 -20.10 2.62
C ASN A 80 -3.78 -18.70 2.25
N SER A 81 -4.68 -18.14 3.07
CA SER A 81 -5.23 -16.80 2.80
C SER A 81 -4.15 -15.72 2.73
N ARG A 82 -3.14 -15.79 3.61
CA ARG A 82 -2.02 -14.86 3.63
C ARG A 82 -1.17 -14.94 2.37
N TYR A 83 -0.83 -16.15 1.91
CA TYR A 83 -0.04 -16.32 0.68
C TYR A 83 -0.80 -15.82 -0.56
N VAL A 84 -2.10 -16.08 -0.64
CA VAL A 84 -2.94 -15.55 -1.73
C VAL A 84 -2.92 -14.02 -1.75
N LYS A 85 -3.05 -13.37 -0.59
CA LYS A 85 -3.00 -11.89 -0.50
C LYS A 85 -1.64 -11.30 -0.85
N ILE A 86 -0.55 -11.96 -0.47
CA ILE A 86 0.81 -11.55 -0.88
C ILE A 86 0.92 -11.63 -2.41
N ALA A 87 0.49 -12.72 -3.04
CA ALA A 87 0.49 -12.86 -4.49
C ALA A 87 -0.37 -11.79 -5.19
N GLN A 88 -1.56 -11.50 -4.65
CA GLN A 88 -2.43 -10.43 -5.15
C GLN A 88 -1.78 -9.04 -5.01
N SER A 89 -1.07 -8.80 -3.91
CA SER A 89 -0.32 -7.56 -3.67
C SER A 89 0.79 -7.38 -4.70
N MET A 90 1.57 -8.44 -4.96
CA MET A 90 2.61 -8.42 -5.99
C MET A 90 2.04 -8.15 -7.38
N ARG A 91 0.90 -8.77 -7.72
CA ARG A 91 0.19 -8.51 -8.98
C ARG A 91 -0.30 -7.06 -9.07
N ALA A 92 -0.79 -6.48 -7.98
CA ALA A 92 -1.19 -5.08 -7.96
C ALA A 92 0.01 -4.14 -8.16
N ILE A 93 1.16 -4.45 -7.55
CA ILE A 93 2.42 -3.72 -7.77
C ILE A 93 2.86 -3.80 -9.23
N ASP A 94 2.79 -4.98 -9.85
CA ASP A 94 3.07 -5.15 -11.28
C ASP A 94 2.14 -4.28 -12.15
N GLY A 95 0.83 -4.27 -11.84
CA GLY A 95 -0.13 -3.43 -12.57
C GLY A 95 0.15 -1.93 -12.44
N ILE A 96 0.50 -1.46 -11.24
CA ILE A 96 0.87 -0.04 -11.02
C ILE A 96 2.16 0.30 -11.77
N ARG A 97 3.16 -0.59 -11.73
CA ARG A 97 4.41 -0.43 -12.47
C ARG A 97 4.12 -0.26 -13.97
N ASP A 98 3.33 -1.16 -14.54
CA ASP A 98 3.04 -1.18 -15.97
C ASP A 98 2.27 0.08 -16.39
N GLU A 99 1.33 0.54 -15.56
CA GLU A 99 0.61 1.80 -15.77
C GLU A 99 1.56 3.02 -15.72
N MET A 100 2.50 3.06 -14.77
CA MET A 100 3.50 4.12 -14.70
C MET A 100 4.39 4.14 -15.94
N ILE A 101 4.87 2.98 -16.40
CA ILE A 101 5.68 2.87 -17.61
C ILE A 101 4.89 3.34 -18.83
N ALA A 102 3.67 2.86 -19.01
CA ALA A 102 2.80 3.27 -20.12
C ALA A 102 2.45 4.76 -20.10
N THR A 103 2.52 5.42 -18.94
CA THR A 103 2.26 6.85 -18.79
C THR A 103 3.45 7.71 -19.14
N PHE A 104 4.67 7.28 -18.78
CA PHE A 104 5.84 8.16 -18.77
C PHE A 104 6.97 7.72 -19.70
N ALA A 105 7.15 6.44 -19.98
CA ALA A 105 8.37 5.94 -20.65
C ALA A 105 8.55 6.49 -22.07
N ASP A 106 7.45 6.70 -22.80
CA ASP A 106 7.47 7.25 -24.16
C ASP A 106 7.62 8.78 -24.21
N LEU A 107 7.56 9.46 -23.06
CA LEU A 107 7.72 10.90 -22.97
C LEU A 107 9.22 11.25 -22.84
N PRO A 108 9.83 11.98 -23.80
CA PRO A 108 11.27 12.27 -23.76
C PRO A 108 11.73 12.97 -22.47
N VAL A 109 10.87 13.81 -21.91
CA VAL A 109 11.13 14.54 -20.65
C VAL A 109 11.24 13.61 -19.43
N PHE A 110 10.75 12.37 -19.52
CA PHE A 110 10.84 11.35 -18.47
C PHE A 110 11.78 10.19 -18.82
N SER A 111 12.71 10.38 -19.76
CA SER A 111 13.67 9.33 -20.14
C SER A 111 14.37 8.70 -18.93
N GLY A 112 14.36 7.36 -18.86
CA GLY A 112 14.96 6.56 -17.79
C GLY A 112 14.05 6.34 -16.56
N VAL A 113 12.81 6.85 -16.56
CA VAL A 113 11.83 6.60 -15.49
C VAL A 113 11.44 5.13 -15.40
N ASP A 114 11.36 4.44 -16.53
CA ASP A 114 11.05 3.01 -16.65
C ASP A 114 11.98 2.16 -15.79
N ARG A 115 13.30 2.41 -15.88
CA ARG A 115 14.31 1.69 -15.11
C ARG A 115 14.10 1.85 -13.61
N VAL A 116 13.91 3.08 -13.12
CA VAL A 116 13.75 3.33 -11.67
C VAL A 116 12.40 2.81 -11.14
N VAL A 117 11.37 2.81 -11.98
CA VAL A 117 10.07 2.20 -11.67
C VAL A 117 10.19 0.67 -11.59
N HIS A 118 10.91 0.04 -12.53
CA HIS A 118 11.20 -1.40 -12.47
C HIS A 118 12.01 -1.78 -11.22
N GLU A 119 13.09 -1.06 -10.92
CA GLU A 119 13.93 -1.29 -9.74
C GLU A 119 13.10 -1.22 -8.45
N PHE A 120 12.28 -0.18 -8.31
CA PHE A 120 11.45 -0.01 -7.12
C PHE A 120 10.36 -1.08 -7.00
N SER A 121 9.63 -1.38 -8.08
CA SER A 121 8.58 -2.40 -8.06
C SER A 121 9.13 -3.79 -7.79
N HIS A 122 10.34 -4.11 -8.27
CA HIS A 122 11.02 -5.36 -7.94
C HIS A 122 11.35 -5.43 -6.44
N ALA A 123 12.00 -4.40 -5.89
CA ALA A 123 12.35 -4.36 -4.47
C ALA A 123 11.09 -4.41 -3.56
N ALA A 124 10.01 -3.77 -3.99
CA ALA A 124 8.72 -3.81 -3.31
C ALA A 124 8.14 -5.24 -3.25
N LYS A 125 8.19 -5.99 -4.37
CA LYS A 125 7.72 -7.38 -4.41
C LYS A 125 8.54 -8.29 -3.49
N VAL A 126 9.86 -8.22 -3.54
CA VAL A 126 10.73 -8.99 -2.63
C VAL A 126 10.42 -8.65 -1.16
N LYS A 127 10.15 -7.38 -0.86
CA LYS A 127 9.77 -6.94 0.49
C LYS A 127 8.42 -7.50 0.97
N CYS A 128 7.46 -7.72 0.06
CA CYS A 128 6.14 -8.30 0.39
C CYS A 128 6.25 -9.70 0.99
N GLU A 129 7.15 -10.53 0.46
CA GLU A 129 7.36 -11.90 0.95
C GLU A 129 8.36 -12.00 2.10
N THR A 130 9.37 -11.12 2.17
CA THR A 130 10.43 -11.19 3.21
C THR A 130 9.91 -10.77 4.59
N LEU A 131 9.87 -11.67 5.57
CA LEU A 131 9.46 -11.42 6.96
C LEU A 131 10.53 -10.65 7.75
N ARG A 132 10.15 -10.10 8.91
CA ARG A 132 11.10 -9.40 9.80
C ARG A 132 12.15 -10.34 10.44
N THR A 133 11.85 -11.63 10.45
CA THR A 133 12.67 -12.68 11.03
C THR A 133 13.67 -13.29 10.05
N ASP A 134 13.54 -12.97 8.75
CA ASP A 134 14.41 -13.52 7.71
C ASP A 134 15.79 -12.87 7.78
N ALA A 135 16.84 -13.64 7.48
CA ALA A 135 18.22 -13.18 7.62
C ALA A 135 18.54 -11.99 6.69
N GLU A 136 17.99 -12.00 5.48
CA GLU A 136 18.18 -10.94 4.48
C GLU A 136 17.29 -9.69 4.68
N ILE A 137 16.53 -9.58 5.78
CA ILE A 137 15.61 -8.45 5.99
C ILE A 137 16.27 -7.07 5.87
N PHE A 138 17.50 -6.92 6.36
CA PHE A 138 18.20 -5.64 6.32
C PHE A 138 18.54 -5.20 4.90
N ASP A 139 18.98 -6.14 4.05
CA ASP A 139 19.30 -5.87 2.65
C ASP A 139 18.04 -5.60 1.83
N VAL A 140 17.00 -6.40 2.03
CA VAL A 140 15.72 -6.23 1.34
C VAL A 140 15.05 -4.91 1.71
N TRP A 141 15.03 -4.58 3.01
CA TRP A 141 14.45 -3.31 3.47
C TRP A 141 15.23 -2.11 2.95
N THR A 142 16.56 -2.18 2.99
CA THR A 142 17.42 -1.09 2.47
C THR A 142 17.22 -0.92 0.97
N SER A 143 17.18 -2.01 0.20
CA SER A 143 16.93 -1.99 -1.24
C SER A 143 15.58 -1.35 -1.58
N PHE A 144 14.53 -1.73 -0.84
CA PHE A 144 13.19 -1.14 -0.98
C PHE A 144 13.18 0.37 -0.71
N VAL A 145 13.78 0.81 0.39
CA VAL A 145 13.83 2.24 0.75
C VAL A 145 14.66 3.03 -0.26
N VAL A 146 15.86 2.55 -0.61
CA VAL A 146 16.74 3.23 -1.56
C VAL A 146 16.09 3.35 -2.94
N ALA A 147 15.44 2.30 -3.43
CA ALA A 147 14.75 2.36 -4.71
C ALA A 147 13.55 3.33 -4.68
N ALA A 148 12.81 3.38 -3.55
CA ALA A 148 11.73 4.34 -3.36
C ALA A 148 12.21 5.79 -3.40
N GLU A 149 13.34 6.08 -2.74
CA GLU A 149 13.96 7.41 -2.71
C GLU A 149 14.52 7.79 -4.08
N LYS A 150 15.16 6.86 -4.81
CA LYS A 150 15.60 7.08 -6.20
C LYS A 150 14.43 7.49 -7.10
N LEU A 151 13.28 6.81 -6.97
CA LEU A 151 12.09 7.14 -7.75
C LEU A 151 11.51 8.51 -7.36
N ALA A 152 11.47 8.84 -6.06
CA ALA A 152 11.04 10.16 -5.58
C ALA A 152 11.99 11.30 -6.00
N ALA A 153 13.28 10.99 -6.11
CA ALA A 153 14.32 11.91 -6.55
C ALA A 153 14.39 12.04 -8.09
N PHE A 154 13.55 11.33 -8.84
CA PHE A 154 13.50 11.45 -10.30
C PHE A 154 13.33 12.93 -10.70
N ARG A 155 14.08 13.34 -11.73
CA ARG A 155 14.02 14.71 -12.26
C ARG A 155 13.76 14.65 -13.76
N PRO A 156 12.73 15.35 -14.25
CA PRO A 156 12.45 15.43 -15.67
C PRO A 156 13.56 16.18 -16.39
N LEU A 157 13.85 15.75 -17.63
CA LEU A 157 14.82 16.38 -18.52
C LEU A 157 14.21 17.60 -19.19
N LEU A 158 14.22 18.73 -18.47
CA LEU A 158 13.76 20.02 -18.99
C LEU A 158 14.95 20.84 -19.49
N GLY A 159 14.86 21.36 -20.71
CA GLY A 159 15.77 22.39 -21.19
C GLY A 159 15.57 23.71 -20.44
N ALA A 160 16.62 24.54 -20.34
CA ALA A 160 16.55 25.84 -19.67
C ALA A 160 15.44 26.75 -20.23
N GLU A 161 15.14 26.64 -21.52
CA GLU A 161 14.10 27.40 -22.23
C GLU A 161 12.80 26.61 -22.43
N ALA A 162 12.57 25.54 -21.66
CA ALA A 162 11.34 24.75 -21.79
C ALA A 162 10.10 25.65 -21.59
N PRO A 163 9.08 25.57 -22.47
CA PRO A 163 7.86 26.37 -22.35
C PRO A 163 7.17 26.17 -20.99
N PRO A 164 6.48 27.19 -20.45
CA PRO A 164 5.78 27.09 -19.16
C PRO A 164 4.83 25.89 -19.09
N ALA A 165 4.08 25.61 -20.15
CA ALA A 165 3.16 24.47 -20.23
C ALA A 165 3.90 23.12 -20.08
N THR A 166 5.07 22.96 -20.71
CA THR A 166 5.88 21.74 -20.61
C THR A 166 6.45 21.58 -19.19
N ARG A 167 6.84 22.68 -18.54
CA ARG A 167 7.31 22.64 -17.14
C ARG A 167 6.18 22.24 -16.19
N GLU A 168 4.98 22.76 -16.40
CA GLU A 168 3.81 22.42 -15.61
C GLU A 168 3.42 20.94 -15.79
N GLN A 169 3.36 20.45 -17.03
CA GLN A 169 3.14 19.03 -17.32
C GLN A 169 4.18 18.15 -16.64
N ALA A 170 5.47 18.51 -16.74
CA ALA A 170 6.53 17.77 -16.09
C ALA A 170 6.40 17.75 -14.56
N ALA A 171 6.02 18.89 -13.95
CA ALA A 171 5.77 18.97 -12.51
C ALA A 171 4.60 18.07 -12.07
N GLN A 172 3.49 18.09 -12.81
CA GLN A 172 2.34 17.21 -12.55
C GLN A 172 2.72 15.73 -12.71
N GLY A 173 3.53 15.40 -13.73
CA GLY A 173 4.03 14.04 -13.93
C GLY A 173 4.94 13.56 -12.79
N VAL A 174 5.83 14.41 -12.26
CA VAL A 174 6.63 14.10 -11.07
C VAL A 174 5.76 13.85 -9.85
N GLU A 175 4.74 14.68 -9.63
CA GLU A 175 3.79 14.48 -8.53
C GLU A 175 3.09 13.11 -8.67
N LEU A 176 2.67 12.78 -9.88
CA LEU A 176 2.01 11.51 -10.17
C LEU A 176 2.95 10.30 -9.99
N ILE A 177 4.24 10.43 -10.36
CA ILE A 177 5.27 9.42 -10.06
C ILE A 177 5.39 9.18 -8.56
N VAL A 178 5.47 10.25 -7.76
CA VAL A 178 5.55 10.15 -6.30
C VAL A 178 4.28 9.51 -5.72
N ARG A 179 3.10 9.79 -6.27
CA ARG A 179 1.85 9.14 -5.89
C ARG A 179 1.90 7.64 -6.18
N GLY A 180 2.30 7.23 -7.38
CA GLY A 180 2.45 5.80 -7.73
C GLY A 180 3.40 5.06 -6.79
N LYS A 181 4.55 5.70 -6.48
CA LYS A 181 5.49 5.21 -5.47
C LYS A 181 4.83 4.99 -4.11
N ASN A 182 3.99 5.94 -3.69
CA ASN A 182 3.29 5.85 -2.41
C ASN A 182 2.28 4.71 -2.40
N VAL A 183 1.49 4.51 -3.47
CA VAL A 183 0.53 3.40 -3.55
C VAL A 183 1.24 2.04 -3.45
N ILE A 184 2.31 1.83 -4.22
CA ILE A 184 3.14 0.62 -4.11
C ILE A 184 3.69 0.45 -2.69
N SER A 185 4.15 1.55 -2.06
CA SER A 185 4.66 1.51 -0.68
C SER A 185 3.58 1.14 0.35
N TYR A 186 2.34 1.56 0.14
CA TYR A 186 1.21 1.22 1.01
C TYR A 186 0.89 -0.27 0.92
N ILE A 187 0.71 -0.77 -0.32
CA ILE A 187 0.49 -2.19 -0.61
C ILE A 187 1.61 -3.04 -0.03
N THR A 188 2.87 -2.66 -0.24
CA THR A 188 4.05 -3.43 0.21
C THR A 188 4.11 -3.57 1.73
N ARG A 189 3.80 -2.48 2.45
CA ARG A 189 3.90 -2.46 3.92
C ARG A 189 2.71 -3.14 4.58
N ALA A 190 1.53 -3.02 4.01
CA ALA A 190 0.34 -3.74 4.45
C ALA A 190 0.37 -5.23 4.05
N ARG A 191 1.02 -5.56 2.93
CA ARG A 191 1.00 -6.87 2.25
C ARG A 191 -0.40 -7.28 1.80
N VAL A 192 -1.16 -6.29 1.36
CA VAL A 192 -2.55 -6.45 0.94
C VAL A 192 -2.77 -5.56 -0.28
N PRO A 193 -3.50 -6.02 -1.31
CA PRO A 193 -3.92 -5.16 -2.40
C PRO A 193 -4.81 -4.02 -1.89
N MET A 194 -4.64 -2.83 -2.47
CA MET A 194 -5.47 -1.65 -2.17
C MET A 194 -6.27 -1.27 -3.44
N PRO A 195 -7.31 -2.05 -3.80
CA PRO A 195 -7.96 -1.94 -5.10
C PRO A 195 -8.58 -0.57 -5.38
N LYS A 196 -9.19 0.06 -4.36
CA LYS A 196 -9.78 1.40 -4.54
C LYS A 196 -8.68 2.43 -4.83
N THR A 197 -7.66 2.46 -3.97
CA THR A 197 -6.52 3.38 -4.11
C THR A 197 -5.78 3.17 -5.44
N THR A 198 -5.64 1.91 -5.87
CA THR A 198 -5.00 1.55 -7.14
C THR A 198 -5.83 2.03 -8.33
N ALA A 199 -7.14 1.82 -8.32
CA ALA A 199 -8.03 2.26 -9.39
C ALA A 199 -8.00 3.79 -9.57
N GLU A 200 -8.07 4.54 -8.45
CA GLU A 200 -7.99 6.00 -8.53
C GLU A 200 -6.62 6.50 -9.01
N PHE A 201 -5.54 5.76 -8.75
CA PHE A 201 -4.22 6.09 -9.29
C PHE A 201 -4.17 5.89 -10.81
N ILE A 202 -4.70 4.77 -11.30
CA ILE A 202 -4.80 4.47 -12.74
C ILE A 202 -5.62 5.55 -13.46
N GLU A 203 -6.75 5.98 -12.87
CA GLU A 203 -7.57 7.05 -13.43
C GLU A 203 -6.81 8.39 -13.53
N ARG A 204 -5.95 8.70 -12.56
CA ARG A 204 -5.09 9.89 -12.61
C ARG A 204 -4.04 9.77 -13.73
N CYS A 205 -3.49 8.58 -13.95
CA CYS A 205 -2.58 8.30 -15.07
C CYS A 205 -3.28 8.46 -16.44
N ALA A 206 -4.49 7.95 -16.58
CA ALA A 206 -5.30 8.13 -17.79
C ALA A 206 -5.54 9.62 -18.09
N ARG A 207 -6.00 10.40 -17.11
CA ARG A 207 -6.20 11.85 -17.26
C ARG A 207 -4.92 12.59 -17.63
N TYR A 208 -3.80 12.23 -17.02
CA TYR A 208 -2.50 12.83 -17.35
C TYR A 208 -2.09 12.55 -18.81
N ARG A 209 -2.29 11.32 -19.32
CA ARG A 209 -2.03 10.99 -20.73
C ARG A 209 -2.90 11.81 -21.68
N GLU A 210 -4.18 11.99 -21.38
CA GLU A 210 -5.10 12.83 -22.16
C GLU A 210 -4.60 14.28 -22.21
N MET A 211 -4.19 14.85 -21.07
CA MET A 211 -3.63 16.20 -21.01
C MET A 211 -2.35 16.35 -21.84
N CYS A 212 -1.48 15.33 -21.86
CA CYS A 212 -0.25 15.35 -22.66
C CYS A 212 -0.54 15.27 -24.16
N ALA A 213 -1.56 14.52 -24.57
CA ALA A 213 -1.94 14.36 -25.98
C ALA A 213 -2.54 15.63 -26.60
N VAL A 214 -3.15 16.50 -25.79
CA VAL A 214 -3.85 17.72 -26.25
C VAL A 214 -2.90 18.94 -26.39
N ALA A 215 -1.67 18.87 -25.86
CA ALA A 215 -0.72 19.97 -26.01
C ALA A 215 -0.27 20.13 -27.48
N PRO A 216 -0.44 21.31 -28.11
CA PRO A 216 -0.22 21.45 -29.54
C PRO A 216 1.27 21.31 -29.88
N ALA A 217 1.56 20.49 -30.89
CA ALA A 217 2.82 20.52 -31.61
C ALA A 217 3.08 21.97 -32.06
N SER A 218 4.19 22.55 -31.62
CA SER A 218 4.62 23.89 -32.03
C SER A 218 4.55 24.02 -33.55
N ALA A 219 3.77 24.99 -34.05
CA ALA A 219 3.70 25.30 -35.47
C ALA A 219 5.10 25.54 -36.05
N PRO A 220 5.41 25.05 -37.26
CA PRO A 220 6.71 25.29 -37.87
C PRO A 220 6.90 26.80 -38.06
N ALA A 221 8.06 27.30 -37.65
CA ALA A 221 8.46 28.68 -37.86
C ALA A 221 8.27 29.02 -39.35
N ARG A 222 7.37 29.96 -39.64
CA ARG A 222 7.23 30.50 -40.99
C ARG A 222 8.55 31.16 -41.35
N SER A 223 9.28 30.54 -42.27
CA SER A 223 10.37 31.15 -43.02
C SER A 223 9.85 32.45 -43.63
N VAL A 224 10.37 33.58 -43.15
CA VAL A 224 10.21 34.87 -43.83
C VAL A 224 11.25 34.89 -44.95
N ALA A 225 10.78 34.80 -46.19
CA ALA A 225 11.52 35.15 -47.40
C ALA A 225 10.68 36.13 -48.20
#